data_AF-A0A8C2HLX8-F1
#
_entry.id   AF-A0A8C2HLX8-F1
#
_cell.length_a   1.000
_cell.length_b   1.000
_cell.length_c   1.000
_cell.angle_alpha   90.00
_cell.angle_beta   90.00
_cell.angle_gamma   90.00
#
_symmetry.space_group_name_H-M   'P 1'
#
loop_
_entity.id
_entity.type
_entity.pdbx_description
1 polymer ?
#
loop_
_entity_poly.entity_id
_entity_poly.type
_entity_poly.pdbx_seq_one_letter_code
_entity_poly.pdbx_strand_id
1 'polypeptide(L)'
;MHFYSKQKVVYTYRIFQTHTGYFTLQVSSGVEEKFFKTVKELIDHYKQKNQGLATHLGCSLKRKTLQPQPLQYVDCSGDYVVVLPD
;
A
#
# COMPACT_ATOMS: atom_id res chain seq x y z
N MET A 1 20.99 5.18 -29.95
CA MET A 1 19.64 5.47 -29.41
C MET A 1 19.53 4.83 -28.04
N HIS A 2 19.44 5.63 -26.96
CA HIS A 2 19.27 5.08 -25.61
C HIS A 2 17.78 4.81 -25.37
N PHE A 3 17.40 3.53 -25.31
CA PHE A 3 16.10 3.12 -24.79
C PHE A 3 16.12 3.29 -23.27
N TYR A 4 15.58 4.39 -22.75
CA TYR A 4 15.32 4.51 -21.32
C TYR A 4 14.22 3.52 -20.94
N SER A 5 14.58 2.43 -20.26
CA SER A 5 13.61 1.51 -19.68
C SER A 5 12.87 2.22 -18.55
N LYS A 6 11.53 2.21 -18.59
CA LYS A 6 10.72 2.69 -17.46
C LYS A 6 10.93 1.73 -16.29
N GLN A 7 11.52 2.23 -15.21
CA GLN A 7 11.67 1.44 -13.98
C GLN A 7 10.28 1.07 -13.46
N LYS A 8 10.08 -0.22 -13.16
CA LYS A 8 8.84 -0.74 -12.55
C LYS A 8 8.94 -0.57 -11.05
N VAL A 9 8.61 0.61 -10.55
CA VAL A 9 8.66 0.96 -9.12
C VAL A 9 7.25 1.03 -8.55
N VAL A 10 7.06 0.48 -7.35
CA VAL A 10 5.84 0.63 -6.58
C VAL A 10 6.12 1.59 -5.43
N TYR A 11 5.35 2.68 -5.37
CA TYR A 11 5.40 3.63 -4.27
C TYR A 11 4.27 3.32 -3.29
N THR A 12 4.64 3.00 -2.04
CA THR A 12 3.69 2.70 -0.98
C THR A 12 3.57 3.88 -0.04
N TYR A 13 2.33 4.30 0.22
CA TYR A 13 2.00 5.39 1.14
C TYR A 13 1.15 4.86 2.28
N ARG A 14 1.26 5.48 3.45
CA ARG A 14 0.46 5.14 4.64
C ARG A 14 -0.73 6.10 4.74
N ILE A 15 -1.92 5.54 4.89
CA ILE A 15 -3.14 6.30 5.23
C ILE A 15 -3.37 6.12 6.73
N PHE A 16 -3.57 7.23 7.43
CA PHE A 16 -3.92 7.23 8.84
C PHE A 16 -5.33 7.75 9.04
N GLN A 17 -6.02 7.22 10.05
CA GLN A 17 -7.28 7.78 10.53
C GLN A 17 -7.03 8.46 11.88
N THR A 18 -7.48 9.69 11.99
CA THR A 18 -7.41 10.50 13.22
C THR A 18 -8.52 10.07 14.19
N HIS A 19 -8.39 10.46 15.47
CA HIS A 19 -9.41 10.22 16.48
C HIS A 19 -10.75 10.90 16.18
N THR A 20 -10.75 11.99 15.40
CA THR A 20 -11.94 12.68 14.91
C THR A 20 -12.57 12.02 13.67
N GLY A 21 -11.98 10.92 13.18
CA GLY A 21 -12.49 10.15 12.05
C GLY A 21 -12.01 10.61 10.67
N TYR A 22 -11.21 11.67 10.59
CA TYR A 22 -10.63 12.15 9.32
C TYR A 22 -9.46 11.27 8.88
N PHE A 23 -9.25 11.20 7.57
CA PHE A 23 -8.16 10.48 6.92
C PHE A 23 -7.06 11.43 6.48
N THR A 24 -5.80 11.05 6.72
CA THR A 24 -4.61 11.74 6.24
C THR A 24 -3.67 10.76 5.55
N LEU A 25 -2.80 11.26 4.68
CA LEU A 25 -1.80 10.48 3.94
C LEU A 25 -0.39 10.96 4.28
N GLN A 26 0.50 10.03 4.62
CA GLN A 26 1.92 10.34 4.78
C GLN A 26 2.58 10.57 3.41
N VAL A 27 2.76 11.83 3.04
CA VAL A 27 3.42 12.28 1.81
C VAL A 27 4.87 12.72 2.06
N SER A 28 5.57 13.10 1.00
CA SER A 28 6.94 13.63 1.08
C SER A 28 7.05 14.82 2.04
N SER A 29 8.19 14.94 2.71
CA SER A 29 8.52 16.09 3.57
C SER A 29 8.38 17.41 2.81
N GLY A 30 7.74 18.40 3.42
CA GLY A 30 7.54 19.74 2.85
C GLY A 30 6.22 19.94 2.09
N VAL A 31 5.39 18.89 1.98
CA VAL A 31 3.99 19.02 1.51
C VAL A 31 3.08 19.16 2.73
N GLU A 32 2.15 20.11 2.67
CA GLU A 32 1.16 20.31 3.72
C GLU A 32 0.29 19.05 3.90
N GLU A 33 0.12 18.64 5.16
CA GLU A 33 -0.74 17.53 5.51
C GLU A 33 -2.21 17.90 5.32
N LYS A 34 -2.99 17.02 4.69
CA LYS A 34 -4.41 17.24 4.41
C LYS A 34 -5.28 16.18 5.05
N PHE A 35 -6.40 16.65 5.60
CA PHE A 35 -7.40 15.82 6.27
C PHE A 35 -8.68 15.75 5.43
N PHE A 36 -9.16 14.53 5.20
CA PHE A 36 -10.34 14.23 4.39
C PHE A 36 -11.39 13.54 5.24
N LYS A 37 -12.68 13.79 4.98
CA LYS A 37 -13.75 13.11 5.74
C LYS A 37 -13.94 11.67 5.28
N THR A 38 -13.68 11.41 4.00
CA THR A 38 -13.83 10.07 3.41
C THR A 38 -12.60 9.66 2.60
N VAL A 39 -12.37 8.36 2.48
CA VAL A 39 -11.32 7.80 1.60
C VAL A 39 -11.55 8.20 0.14
N LYS A 40 -12.82 8.36 -0.27
CA LYS A 40 -13.16 8.79 -1.63
C LYS A 40 -12.63 10.20 -1.92
N GLU A 41 -12.85 11.15 -1.00
CA GLU A 41 -12.32 12.52 -1.13
C GLU A 41 -10.79 12.54 -1.19
N LEU A 42 -10.14 11.73 -0.34
CA LEU A 42 -8.69 11.56 -0.36
C LEU A 42 -8.22 11.09 -1.74
N ILE A 43 -8.83 10.03 -2.29
CA ILE A 43 -8.48 9.50 -3.61
C ILE A 43 -8.69 10.57 -4.69
N ASP A 44 -9.83 11.27 -4.67
CA ASP A 44 -10.17 12.30 -5.66
C ASP A 44 -9.16 13.48 -5.62
N HIS A 45 -8.68 13.85 -4.44
CA HIS A 45 -7.63 14.85 -4.29
C HIS A 45 -6.31 14.42 -4.96
N TYR A 46 -5.87 13.19 -4.70
CA TYR A 46 -4.59 12.67 -5.19
C TYR A 46 -4.62 12.19 -6.66
N LYS A 47 -5.77 12.26 -7.34
CA LYS A 47 -5.84 12.16 -8.81
C LYS A 47 -5.25 13.39 -9.50
N GLN A 48 -5.24 14.55 -8.83
CA GLN A 48 -4.61 15.77 -9.33
C GLN A 48 -3.08 15.63 -9.32
N LYS A 49 -2.42 16.30 -10.25
CA LYS A 49 -0.95 16.33 -10.31
C LYS A 49 -0.37 17.16 -9.16
N ASN A 50 0.90 16.90 -8.84
CA ASN A 50 1.72 17.70 -7.91
C ASN A 50 1.16 17.81 -6.48
N GLN A 51 0.43 16.81 -6.00
CA GLN A 51 -0.10 16.77 -4.62
C GLN A 51 0.83 16.03 -3.63
N GLY A 52 2.10 15.82 -3.96
CA GLY A 52 3.05 15.14 -3.07
C GLY A 52 3.12 13.61 -3.23
N LEU A 53 2.51 13.05 -4.27
CA LEU A 53 2.78 11.68 -4.72
C LEU A 53 3.85 11.67 -5.82
N ALA A 54 4.70 10.65 -5.81
CA ALA A 54 5.64 10.35 -6.90
C ALA A 54 4.93 10.22 -8.25
N THR A 55 3.68 9.72 -8.25
CA THR A 55 2.79 9.78 -9.42
C THR A 55 1.35 9.98 -8.97
N HIS A 56 0.60 10.81 -9.70
CA HIS A 56 -0.81 11.04 -9.42
C HIS A 56 -1.63 9.77 -9.68
N LEU A 57 -2.73 9.61 -8.95
CA LEU A 57 -3.60 8.45 -9.11
C LEU A 57 -4.31 8.55 -10.47
N GLY A 58 -3.96 7.65 -11.40
CA GLY A 58 -4.57 7.60 -12.74
C GLY A 58 -5.67 6.56 -12.86
N CYS A 59 -5.32 5.29 -12.63
CA CYS A 59 -6.22 4.16 -12.83
C CYS A 59 -6.43 3.39 -11.53
N SER A 60 -7.69 3.20 -11.12
CA SER A 60 -8.04 2.31 -10.02
C SER A 60 -7.89 0.86 -10.47
N LEU A 61 -6.99 0.12 -9.81
CA LEU A 61 -6.86 -1.31 -10.03
C LEU A 61 -7.95 -2.03 -9.23
N LYS A 62 -8.80 -2.79 -9.93
CA LYS A 62 -9.78 -3.67 -9.26
C LYS A 62 -9.02 -4.82 -8.61
N ARG A 63 -9.43 -5.21 -7.41
CA ARG A 63 -8.92 -6.42 -6.75
C ARG A 63 -9.19 -7.59 -7.69
N LYS A 64 -8.15 -8.31 -8.10
CA LYS A 64 -8.33 -9.62 -8.72
C LYS A 64 -8.99 -10.49 -7.65
N THR A 65 -10.19 -10.99 -7.92
CA THR A 65 -10.77 -12.10 -7.16
C THR A 65 -9.81 -13.26 -7.31
N LEU A 66 -8.89 -13.40 -6.35
CA LEU A 66 -8.16 -14.64 -6.17
C LEU A 66 -9.26 -15.65 -5.88
N GLN A 67 -9.53 -16.54 -6.84
CA GLN A 67 -10.16 -17.79 -6.46
C GLN A 67 -9.35 -18.34 -5.29
N PRO A 68 -9.99 -18.85 -4.23
CA PRO A 68 -9.27 -19.40 -3.09
C PRO A 68 -8.34 -20.49 -3.63
N GLN A 69 -7.08 -20.13 -3.84
CA GLN A 69 -6.03 -21.11 -3.99
C GLN A 69 -5.92 -21.72 -2.58
N PRO A 70 -5.99 -23.05 -2.46
CA PRO A 70 -5.79 -23.68 -1.16
C PRO A 70 -4.53 -23.10 -0.56
N LEU A 71 -4.61 -22.66 0.71
CA LEU A 71 -3.44 -22.30 1.49
C LEU A 71 -2.52 -23.52 1.45
N GLN A 72 -1.54 -23.50 0.56
CA GLN A 72 -0.47 -24.47 0.59
C GLN A 72 0.41 -24.01 1.75
N TYR A 73 -0.02 -24.36 2.96
CA TYR A 73 0.88 -24.40 4.10
C TYR A 73 1.99 -25.35 3.66
N VAL A 74 3.13 -24.78 3.29
CA VAL A 74 4.37 -25.53 3.24
C VAL A 74 4.60 -25.96 4.68
N ASP A 75 4.41 -27.24 4.94
CA ASP A 75 4.83 -27.85 6.19
C ASP A 75 6.36 -27.81 6.22
N CYS A 76 6.90 -26.77 6.84
CA CYS A 76 8.33 -26.66 7.10
C CYS A 76 8.76 -27.47 8.34
N SER A 77 7.89 -28.33 8.89
CA SER A 77 8.13 -29.09 10.11
C SER A 77 8.94 -30.37 9.84
N GLY A 78 10.19 -30.19 9.45
CA GLY A 78 11.13 -31.30 9.27
C GLY A 78 11.94 -31.69 10.51
N ASP A 79 12.18 -30.80 11.48
CA ASP A 79 13.27 -31.01 12.48
C ASP A 79 12.96 -30.53 13.92
N TYR A 80 11.71 -30.63 14.40
CA TYR A 80 11.45 -30.39 15.83
C TYR A 80 11.76 -31.66 16.65
N VAL A 81 12.96 -31.70 17.22
CA VAL A 81 13.30 -32.65 18.29
C VAL A 81 12.60 -32.19 19.57
N VAL A 82 11.68 -33.02 20.07
CA VAL A 82 11.05 -32.81 21.38
C VAL A 82 12.12 -33.05 22.46
N VAL A 83 12.64 -31.96 23.04
CA VAL A 83 13.49 -32.05 24.24
C VAL A 83 12.56 -32.13 25.45
N LEU A 84 12.47 -33.30 26.07
CA LEU A 84 11.79 -33.49 27.34
C LEU A 84 12.69 -32.97 28.48
N PRO A 85 12.16 -32.24 29.48
CA PRO A 85 12.91 -31.90 30.68
C PRO A 85 13.14 -33.15 31.57
N ASP A 86 14.30 -33.17 32.25
CA ASP A 86 14.74 -34.23 33.18
C ASP A 86 13.82 -34.45 34.38
#